data_AF-A0A4U1UJ24-F1
#
_entry.id   AF-A0A4U1UJ24-F1
#
_cell.length_a   1.000
_cell.length_b   1.000
_cell.length_c   1.000
_cell.angle_alpha   90.00
_cell.angle_beta   90.00
_cell.angle_gamma   90.00
#
_symmetry.space_group_name_H-M   'P 1'
#
loop_
_entity.id
_entity.type
_entity.pdbx_description
1 polymer ?
#
loop_
_entity_poly.entity_id
_entity_poly.type
_entity_poly.pdbx_seq_one_letter_code
_entity_poly.pdbx_strand_id
1 'polypeptide(L)'
;MKALTPLILTMSLSAVITGCGGGGGGGGSTSGGSSSSSEEPEPEIATVSEPIATVDSFSDIVVPGNFDWSGVETLEMAIDVVSSFSTTNGEPQNIRGSHIIKLFSTSNSLTDSSPFYTGISNKDGQLSNKFSIPSHWQSITIIALVRDLECTSTYDLDELSSNLLISCDIYLDED
;
A
#
# COMPACT_ATOMS: atom_id res chain seq x y z
N MET A 1 39.55 27.87 31.66
CA MET A 1 38.70 28.84 30.92
C MET A 1 39.34 29.10 29.56
N LYS A 2 38.75 28.59 28.47
CA LYS A 2 38.97 29.00 27.08
C LYS A 2 37.68 28.69 26.31
N ALA A 3 37.08 29.75 25.76
CA ALA A 3 35.78 29.81 25.11
C ALA A 3 35.84 29.25 23.68
N LEU A 4 34.87 28.40 23.30
CA LEU A 4 33.75 28.62 22.36
C LEU A 4 34.11 28.87 20.89
N THR A 5 33.63 27.97 20.02
CA THR A 5 33.02 28.36 18.74
C THR A 5 31.90 27.39 18.36
N PRO A 6 30.64 27.84 18.20
CA PRO A 6 29.56 27.04 17.64
C PRO A 6 29.51 27.17 16.11
N LEU A 7 29.40 26.05 15.42
CA LEU A 7 29.17 25.99 13.97
C LEU A 7 27.67 26.20 13.69
N ILE A 8 27.30 27.37 13.18
CA ILE A 8 25.94 27.70 12.75
C ILE A 8 25.80 27.28 11.29
N LEU A 9 24.93 26.31 11.01
CA LEU A 9 24.59 25.85 9.66
C LEU A 9 23.38 26.64 9.16
N THR A 10 23.61 27.62 8.28
CA THR A 10 22.58 28.41 7.60
C THR A 10 21.94 27.59 6.48
N MET A 11 20.66 27.24 6.65
CA MET A 11 19.80 26.70 5.60
C MET A 11 19.22 27.84 4.75
N SER A 12 19.62 27.90 3.47
CA SER A 12 19.09 28.83 2.48
C SER A 12 17.84 28.27 1.83
N LEU A 13 16.70 28.92 2.06
CA LEU A 13 15.41 28.67 1.41
C LEU A 13 15.38 29.41 0.07
N SER A 14 15.18 28.70 -1.05
CA SER A 14 15.01 29.30 -2.37
C SER A 14 13.66 28.89 -2.97
N ALA A 15 12.66 29.75 -2.81
CA ALA A 15 11.41 29.68 -3.54
C ALA A 15 11.61 30.33 -4.92
N VAL A 16 11.42 29.55 -6.00
CA VAL A 16 11.32 30.07 -7.36
C VAL A 16 9.89 29.91 -7.85
N ILE A 17 9.20 31.04 -7.98
CA ILE A 17 7.92 31.19 -8.66
C ILE A 17 8.27 31.56 -10.10
N THR A 18 7.98 30.69 -11.07
CA THR A 18 8.04 31.03 -12.49
C THR A 18 6.64 31.06 -13.08
N GLY A 19 6.13 32.27 -13.28
CA GLY A 19 5.05 32.57 -14.21
C GLY A 19 5.62 33.23 -15.46
N CYS A 20 5.27 32.71 -16.64
CA CYS A 20 5.46 33.28 -17.98
C CYS A 20 4.70 32.32 -18.93
N GLY A 21 3.70 32.63 -19.76
CA GLY A 21 3.37 33.89 -20.44
C GLY A 21 3.86 33.84 -21.89
N GLY A 22 3.00 33.49 -22.87
CA GLY A 22 3.20 33.90 -24.27
C GLY A 22 3.08 32.82 -25.38
N GLY A 23 1.90 32.79 -26.02
CA GLY A 23 1.66 33.07 -27.45
C GLY A 23 2.52 32.49 -28.59
N GLY A 24 1.83 32.10 -29.66
CA GLY A 24 2.29 32.33 -31.05
C GLY A 24 2.43 31.09 -31.92
N GLY A 25 1.51 30.94 -32.88
CA GLY A 25 1.49 29.85 -33.87
C GLY A 25 2.53 29.95 -34.97
N GLY A 26 2.62 28.88 -35.76
CA GLY A 26 3.44 28.80 -36.96
C GLY A 26 3.30 27.43 -37.61
N GLY A 27 2.34 27.33 -38.55
CA GLY A 27 2.22 26.17 -39.44
C GLY A 27 3.32 26.19 -40.50
N GLY A 28 3.97 25.05 -40.68
CA GLY A 28 5.00 24.83 -41.69
C GLY A 28 4.77 23.49 -42.38
N SER A 29 4.41 23.57 -43.65
CA SER A 29 4.24 22.45 -44.57
C SER A 29 5.58 21.76 -44.86
N THR A 30 5.57 20.43 -44.94
CA THR A 30 6.54 19.69 -45.75
C THR A 30 5.80 18.67 -46.61
N SER A 31 6.15 18.69 -47.90
CA SER A 31 5.67 17.85 -48.97
C SER A 31 6.48 16.57 -49.07
N GLY A 32 5.84 15.46 -49.47
CA GLY A 32 6.57 14.31 -50.02
C GLY A 32 5.81 12.99 -50.02
N GLY A 33 5.40 12.55 -51.22
CA GLY A 33 5.42 11.14 -51.58
C GLY A 33 4.08 10.41 -51.65
N SER A 34 3.56 10.28 -52.87
CA SER A 34 2.41 9.45 -53.23
C SER A 34 2.71 7.94 -53.29
N SER A 35 1.72 7.17 -52.79
CA SER A 35 1.14 5.92 -53.32
C SER A 35 1.85 4.57 -53.14
N SER A 36 1.25 3.69 -52.31
CA SER A 36 0.39 2.61 -52.83
C SER A 36 -0.38 1.87 -51.73
N SER A 37 -1.61 1.53 -52.08
CA SER A 37 -2.69 0.85 -51.34
C SER A 37 -2.31 -0.31 -50.41
N SER A 38 -2.90 -0.28 -49.22
CA SER A 38 -3.60 -1.43 -48.62
C SER A 38 -4.68 -0.86 -47.70
N GLU A 39 -5.94 -1.14 -48.01
CA GLU A 39 -7.10 -0.72 -47.23
C GLU A 39 -7.11 -1.49 -45.90
N GLU A 40 -6.70 -0.83 -44.83
CA GLU A 40 -6.98 -1.24 -43.46
C GLU A 40 -8.31 -0.56 -43.07
N PRO A 41 -9.32 -1.29 -42.55
CA PRO A 41 -10.58 -0.66 -42.17
C PRO A 41 -10.32 0.36 -41.06
N GLU A 42 -10.64 1.63 -41.32
CA GLU A 42 -10.67 2.66 -40.30
C GLU A 42 -11.54 2.22 -39.13
N PRO A 43 -11.13 2.45 -37.87
CA PRO A 43 -12.02 2.21 -36.74
C PRO A 43 -13.21 3.15 -36.89
N GLU A 44 -14.41 2.58 -37.05
CA GLU A 44 -15.65 3.36 -37.01
C GLU A 44 -15.70 4.09 -35.67
N ILE A 45 -15.55 5.42 -35.72
CA ILE A 45 -15.86 6.29 -34.60
C ILE A 45 -17.37 6.15 -34.41
N ALA A 46 -17.77 5.40 -33.38
CA ALA A 46 -19.15 5.29 -32.98
C ALA A 46 -19.68 6.70 -32.67
N THR A 47 -20.43 7.28 -33.61
CA THR A 47 -21.22 8.47 -33.37
C THR A 47 -22.29 8.11 -32.35
N VAL A 48 -22.10 8.58 -31.11
CA VAL A 48 -23.15 8.59 -30.08
C VAL A 48 -24.20 9.59 -30.53
N SER A 49 -25.24 9.11 -31.23
CA SER A 49 -26.28 9.96 -31.83
C SER A 49 -27.32 10.50 -30.85
N GLU A 50 -27.22 10.22 -29.56
CA GLU A 50 -28.18 10.70 -28.57
C GLU A 50 -27.44 11.15 -27.30
N PRO A 51 -27.80 12.30 -26.71
CA PRO A 51 -27.33 12.60 -25.36
C PRO A 51 -27.77 11.45 -24.46
N ILE A 52 -26.83 10.85 -23.73
CA ILE A 52 -27.12 9.93 -22.63
C ILE A 52 -28.22 10.60 -21.81
N ALA A 53 -29.38 9.94 -21.70
CA ALA A 53 -30.52 10.45 -20.96
C ALA A 53 -30.02 11.05 -19.65
N THR A 54 -30.34 12.33 -19.42
CA THR A 54 -30.05 12.99 -18.16
C THR A 54 -30.66 12.13 -17.06
N VAL A 55 -29.81 11.54 -16.22
CA VAL A 55 -30.23 10.92 -14.97
C VAL A 55 -30.70 12.06 -14.07
N ASP A 56 -31.97 12.45 -14.25
CA ASP A 56 -32.59 13.59 -13.56
C ASP A 56 -33.00 13.25 -12.11
N SER A 57 -32.71 12.03 -11.64
CA SER A 57 -33.02 11.61 -10.28
C SER A 57 -32.01 10.61 -9.71
N PHE A 58 -31.54 10.89 -8.50
CA PHE A 58 -30.77 9.95 -7.67
C PHE A 58 -31.60 8.75 -7.18
N SER A 59 -32.91 8.72 -7.45
CA SER A 59 -33.80 7.60 -7.09
C SER A 59 -33.44 6.28 -7.76
N ASP A 60 -32.68 6.30 -8.86
CA ASP A 60 -32.27 5.10 -9.58
C ASP A 60 -30.93 4.52 -9.08
N ILE A 61 -30.28 5.17 -8.10
CA ILE A 61 -29.05 4.66 -7.48
C ILE A 61 -29.44 3.73 -6.33
N VAL A 62 -29.53 2.43 -6.60
CA VAL A 62 -29.70 1.39 -5.59
C VAL A 62 -28.33 0.91 -5.13
N VAL A 63 -27.99 1.21 -3.88
CA VAL A 63 -26.81 0.62 -3.24
C VAL A 63 -27.18 -0.77 -2.71
N PRO A 64 -26.38 -1.81 -3.01
CA PRO A 64 -26.61 -3.14 -2.46
C PRO A 64 -26.69 -3.10 -0.93
N GLY A 65 -27.59 -3.90 -0.34
CA GLY A 65 -27.77 -3.92 1.12
C GLY A 65 -26.54 -4.37 1.91
N ASN A 66 -25.55 -4.98 1.24
CA ASN A 66 -24.27 -5.42 1.81
C ASN A 66 -23.12 -4.45 1.49
N PHE A 67 -23.40 -3.25 0.99
CA PHE A 67 -22.37 -2.24 0.78
C PHE A 67 -21.86 -1.71 2.12
N ASP A 68 -20.56 -1.78 2.32
CA ASP A 68 -19.91 -1.23 3.50
C ASP A 68 -19.62 0.26 3.29
N TRP A 69 -20.23 1.11 4.12
CA TRP A 69 -20.06 2.56 4.12
C TRP A 69 -18.87 3.03 4.98
N SER A 70 -18.15 2.10 5.60
CA SER A 70 -17.01 2.45 6.44
C SER A 70 -15.88 3.09 5.63
N GLY A 71 -15.15 3.99 6.28
CA GLY A 71 -13.96 4.58 5.69
C GLY A 71 -12.86 3.52 5.55
N VAL A 72 -11.92 3.75 4.65
CA VAL A 72 -10.74 2.90 4.49
C VAL A 72 -9.51 3.75 4.69
N GLU A 73 -8.66 3.36 5.63
CA GLU A 73 -7.32 3.89 5.79
C GLU A 73 -6.34 3.00 5.05
N THR A 74 -5.28 3.58 4.47
CA THR A 74 -4.25 2.79 3.81
C THR A 74 -2.91 2.99 4.50
N LEU A 75 -2.37 1.91 5.04
CA LEU A 75 -1.14 1.90 5.83
C LEU A 75 -0.08 1.02 5.18
N GLU A 76 1.15 1.51 5.12
CA GLU A 76 2.31 0.71 4.77
C GLU A 76 2.84 0.04 6.05
N MET A 77 2.79 -1.28 6.10
CA MET A 77 3.21 -2.07 7.27
C MET A 77 4.30 -3.05 6.87
N ALA A 78 5.32 -3.16 7.71
CA ALA A 78 6.28 -4.24 7.74
C ALA A 78 5.94 -5.19 8.89
N ILE A 79 5.94 -6.48 8.60
CA ILE A 79 5.65 -7.55 9.53
C ILE A 79 6.91 -8.40 9.62
N ASP A 80 7.57 -8.37 10.78
CA ASP A 80 8.79 -9.14 11.04
C ASP A 80 8.46 -10.38 11.85
N VAL A 81 8.84 -11.54 11.32
CA VAL A 81 8.75 -12.81 12.03
C VAL A 81 10.00 -12.97 12.88
N VAL A 82 9.87 -12.92 14.20
CA VAL A 82 10.98 -12.89 15.15
C VAL A 82 10.97 -14.07 16.10
N SER A 83 12.14 -14.42 16.62
CA SER A 83 12.28 -15.40 17.71
C SER A 83 11.97 -14.74 19.05
N SER A 84 11.20 -15.44 19.90
CA SER A 84 11.00 -15.05 21.30
C SER A 84 12.20 -15.37 22.21
N PHE A 85 13.15 -16.17 21.73
CA PHE A 85 14.29 -16.67 22.53
C PHE A 85 15.64 -16.07 22.11
N SER A 86 15.80 -15.72 20.84
CA SER A 86 17.04 -15.21 20.29
C SER A 86 16.96 -13.69 20.15
N THR A 87 17.91 -12.98 20.76
CA THR A 87 18.01 -11.52 20.68
C THR A 87 19.40 -11.10 20.21
N THR A 88 19.48 -9.96 19.52
CA THR A 88 20.73 -9.33 19.12
C THR A 88 20.70 -7.88 19.59
N ASN A 89 21.68 -7.47 20.39
CA ASN A 89 21.71 -6.13 21.02
C ASN A 89 20.45 -5.78 21.84
N GLY A 90 19.76 -6.78 22.38
CA GLY A 90 18.53 -6.60 23.16
C GLY A 90 17.23 -6.59 22.34
N GLU A 91 17.32 -6.65 21.01
CA GLU A 91 16.15 -6.71 20.12
C GLU A 91 15.88 -8.15 19.65
N PRO A 92 14.61 -8.56 19.47
CA PRO A 92 14.26 -9.86 18.90
C PRO A 92 14.91 -10.09 17.54
N GLN A 93 15.46 -11.29 17.33
CA GLN A 93 16.11 -11.62 16.07
C GLN A 93 15.10 -12.16 15.05
N ASN A 94 15.14 -11.65 13.82
CA ASN A 94 14.32 -12.16 12.73
C ASN A 94 14.64 -13.64 12.42
N ILE A 95 13.58 -14.43 12.25
CA ILE A 95 13.68 -15.81 11.78
C ILE A 95 13.81 -15.78 10.26
N ARG A 96 15.03 -16.04 9.76
CA ARG A 96 15.31 -16.08 8.32
C ARG A 96 14.49 -17.17 7.61
N GLY A 97 14.22 -16.92 6.33
CA GLY A 97 13.43 -17.79 5.46
C GLY A 97 12.07 -17.20 5.08
N SER A 98 11.42 -17.87 4.12
CA SER A 98 10.09 -17.49 3.64
C SER A 98 9.01 -18.21 4.44
N HIS A 99 8.16 -17.43 5.08
CA HIS A 99 7.08 -17.89 5.95
C HIS A 99 5.75 -17.45 5.38
N ILE A 100 4.72 -18.28 5.49
CA ILE A 100 3.36 -17.89 5.09
C ILE A 100 2.77 -17.03 6.21
N ILE A 101 2.27 -15.84 5.86
CA ILE A 101 1.67 -14.91 6.81
C ILE A 101 0.22 -14.65 6.38
N LYS A 102 -0.70 -14.79 7.34
CA LYS A 102 -2.14 -14.58 7.16
C LYS A 102 -2.61 -13.49 8.12
N LEU A 103 -3.41 -12.55 7.61
CA LEU A 103 -4.00 -11.48 8.42
C LEU A 103 -5.52 -11.65 8.45
N PHE A 104 -6.08 -11.56 9.64
CA PHE A 104 -7.49 -11.67 9.93
C PHE A 104 -7.97 -10.39 10.60
N SER A 105 -9.16 -9.94 10.23
CA SER A 105 -9.84 -8.80 10.83
C SER A 105 -10.72 -9.27 11.99
N THR A 106 -10.80 -8.43 13.02
CA THR A 106 -11.78 -8.60 14.11
C THR A 106 -12.70 -7.40 14.12
N SER A 107 -14.00 -7.65 14.10
CA SER A 107 -15.04 -6.62 14.21
C SER A 107 -16.10 -7.07 15.20
N ASN A 108 -16.56 -6.18 16.08
CA ASN A 108 -17.56 -6.50 17.12
C ASN A 108 -17.19 -7.75 17.95
N SER A 109 -15.91 -7.87 18.31
CA SER A 109 -15.33 -9.00 19.05
C SER A 109 -15.41 -10.36 18.34
N LEU A 110 -15.68 -10.38 17.04
CA LEU A 110 -15.65 -11.58 16.20
C LEU A 110 -14.51 -11.46 15.20
N THR A 111 -13.59 -12.42 15.26
CA THR A 111 -12.52 -12.57 14.27
C THR A 111 -13.06 -13.32 13.06
N ASP A 112 -12.76 -12.81 11.87
CA ASP A 112 -13.18 -13.41 10.62
C ASP A 112 -12.54 -14.79 10.44
N SER A 113 -13.32 -15.73 9.90
CA SER A 113 -12.84 -17.11 9.65
C SER A 113 -11.88 -17.22 8.45
N SER A 114 -11.92 -16.24 7.55
CA SER A 114 -11.06 -16.17 6.37
C SER A 114 -10.10 -14.98 6.49
N PRO A 115 -8.83 -15.16 6.12
CA PRO A 115 -7.90 -14.05 6.13
C PRO A 115 -8.27 -13.05 5.03
N PHE A 116 -8.24 -11.75 5.34
CA PHE A 116 -8.38 -10.72 4.32
C PHE A 116 -7.10 -10.59 3.47
N TYR A 117 -5.97 -11.06 4.00
CA TYR A 117 -4.70 -11.11 3.28
C TYR A 117 -3.90 -12.37 3.60
N THR A 118 -3.26 -12.93 2.57
CA THR A 118 -2.27 -14.00 2.72
C THR A 118 -1.07 -13.67 1.84
N GLY A 119 0.14 -13.76 2.41
CA GLY A 119 1.38 -13.48 1.69
C GLY A 119 2.54 -14.33 2.21
N ILE A 120 3.73 -14.10 1.64
CA ILE A 120 4.95 -14.81 1.98
C ILE A 120 6.02 -13.78 2.34
N SER A 121 6.75 -14.00 3.43
CA SER A 121 7.88 -13.16 3.80
C SER A 121 9.09 -13.34 2.87
N ASN A 122 9.93 -12.32 2.81
CA ASN A 122 11.22 -12.37 2.13
C ASN A 122 12.22 -13.28 2.88
N LYS A 123 13.44 -13.40 2.36
CA LYS A 123 14.52 -14.21 2.95
C LYS A 123 14.91 -13.83 4.38
N ASP A 124 14.61 -12.59 4.79
CA ASP A 124 14.95 -12.04 6.10
C ASP A 124 13.78 -12.17 7.09
N GLY A 125 12.73 -12.91 6.74
CA GLY A 125 11.57 -13.12 7.61
C GLY A 125 10.61 -11.93 7.67
N GLN A 126 10.75 -10.96 6.75
CA GLN A 126 9.92 -9.75 6.72
C GLN A 126 8.91 -9.78 5.57
N LEU A 127 7.67 -9.35 5.84
CA LEU A 127 6.66 -9.04 4.84
C LEU A 127 6.33 -7.55 4.91
N SER A 128 6.61 -6.81 3.85
CA SER A 128 6.21 -5.40 3.74
C SER A 128 5.16 -5.25 2.65
N ASN A 129 4.03 -4.61 2.98
CA ASN A 129 2.98 -4.32 2.00
C ASN A 129 2.14 -3.11 2.43
N LYS A 130 1.37 -2.60 1.47
CA LYS A 130 0.38 -1.54 1.66
C LYS A 130 -1.00 -2.18 1.84
N PHE A 131 -1.61 -1.97 3.00
CA PHE A 131 -2.88 -2.57 3.38
C PHE A 131 -3.98 -1.53 3.47
N SER A 132 -5.15 -1.87 2.93
CA SER A 132 -6.37 -1.09 3.06
C SER A 132 -7.18 -1.64 4.24
N ILE A 133 -7.26 -0.87 5.31
CA ILE A 133 -7.86 -1.25 6.60
C ILE A 133 -9.16 -0.44 6.78
N PRO A 134 -10.32 -1.11 6.76
CA PRO A 134 -11.60 -0.49 7.10
C PRO A 134 -11.63 0.07 8.52
N SER A 135 -12.19 1.26 8.69
CA SER A 135 -12.21 1.99 9.96
C SER A 135 -13.12 1.38 11.03
N HIS A 136 -13.93 0.38 10.68
CA HIS A 136 -14.84 -0.30 11.60
C HIS A 136 -14.23 -1.53 12.26
N TRP A 137 -13.03 -1.96 11.83
CA TRP A 137 -12.31 -3.05 12.47
C TRP A 137 -11.84 -2.61 13.87
N GLN A 138 -11.71 -3.58 14.76
CA GLN A 138 -11.22 -3.37 16.13
C GLN A 138 -9.76 -3.77 16.25
N SER A 139 -9.40 -4.92 15.68
CA SER A 139 -8.03 -5.44 15.71
C SER A 139 -7.70 -6.26 14.47
N ILE A 140 -6.40 -6.44 14.25
CA ILE A 140 -5.84 -7.35 13.25
C ILE A 140 -5.12 -8.47 13.98
N THR A 141 -5.48 -9.71 13.66
CA THR A 141 -4.75 -10.90 14.10
C THR A 141 -3.88 -11.41 12.97
N ILE A 142 -2.60 -11.57 13.25
CA ILE A 142 -1.60 -12.02 12.29
C ILE A 142 -1.11 -13.40 12.70
N ILE A 143 -1.14 -14.33 11.77
CA ILE A 143 -0.66 -15.70 11.95
C ILE A 143 0.50 -15.95 10.98
N ALA A 144 1.67 -16.27 11.49
CA ALA A 144 2.82 -16.73 10.71
C ALA A 144 2.98 -18.25 10.86
N LEU A 145 3.17 -18.94 9.73
CA LEU A 145 3.50 -20.36 9.67
C LEU A 145 5.01 -20.53 9.48
N VAL A 146 5.68 -21.00 10.53
CA VAL A 146 7.14 -21.12 10.60
C VAL A 146 7.51 -22.53 11.02
N ARG A 147 8.11 -23.33 10.13
CA ARG A 147 8.52 -24.73 10.43
C ARG A 147 7.38 -25.56 11.08
N ASP A 148 6.19 -25.49 10.49
CA ASP A 148 4.95 -26.14 10.98
C ASP A 148 4.41 -25.61 12.33
N LEU A 149 4.95 -24.50 12.85
CA LEU A 149 4.43 -23.78 14.01
C LEU A 149 3.57 -22.60 13.56
N GLU A 150 2.46 -22.38 14.24
CA GLU A 150 1.61 -21.19 14.08
C GLU A 150 1.94 -20.17 15.17
N CYS A 151 2.56 -19.07 14.78
CA CYS A 151 2.86 -17.95 15.66
C CYS A 151 1.80 -16.88 15.46
N THR A 152 1.16 -16.44 16.55
CA THR A 152 0.03 -15.52 16.49
C THR A 152 0.34 -14.23 17.24
N SER A 153 -0.04 -13.10 16.67
CA SER A 153 0.01 -11.80 17.34
C SER A 153 -1.21 -10.98 16.95
N THR A 154 -1.79 -10.26 17.91
CA THR A 154 -2.98 -9.43 17.70
C THR A 154 -2.65 -7.99 18.05
N TYR A 155 -3.09 -7.07 17.19
CA TYR A 155 -2.88 -5.64 17.32
C TYR A 155 -4.21 -4.91 17.22
N ASP A 156 -4.53 -4.09 18.22
CA ASP A 156 -5.66 -3.20 18.12
C ASP A 156 -5.39 -2.10 17.09
N LEU A 157 -6.43 -1.61 16.41
CA LEU A 157 -6.26 -0.66 15.30
C LEU A 157 -5.61 0.66 15.74
N ASP A 158 -5.82 1.06 16.99
CA ASP A 158 -5.23 2.25 17.62
C ASP A 158 -3.74 2.07 17.99
N GLU A 159 -3.27 0.83 18.05
CA GLU A 159 -1.85 0.49 18.29
C GLU A 159 -1.10 0.12 17.01
N LEU A 160 -1.77 0.13 15.85
CA LEU A 160 -1.12 -0.19 14.59
C LEU A 160 0.03 0.79 14.29
N SER A 161 1.21 0.21 14.08
CA SER A 161 2.41 0.94 13.71
C SER A 161 2.92 0.46 12.35
N SER A 162 3.93 1.15 11.80
CA SER A 162 4.57 0.74 10.56
C SER A 162 5.34 -0.58 10.68
N ASN A 163 5.71 -1.01 11.88
CA ASN A 163 6.49 -2.24 12.10
C ASN A 163 5.81 -3.11 13.17
N LEU A 164 5.37 -4.30 12.77
CA LEU A 164 4.69 -5.27 13.61
C LEU A 164 5.58 -6.50 13.79
N LEU A 165 5.59 -7.07 14.99
CA LEU A 165 6.45 -8.19 15.35
C LEU A 165 5.61 -9.43 15.66
N ILE A 166 5.77 -10.48 14.86
CA ILE A 166 5.16 -11.78 15.17
C ILE A 166 6.21 -12.62 15.90
N SER A 167 6.01 -12.84 17.19
CA SER A 167 6.93 -13.64 18.00
C SER A 167 6.64 -15.13 17.87
N CYS A 168 7.68 -15.90 17.56
CA CYS A 168 7.66 -17.35 17.46
C CYS A 168 8.59 -17.99 18.48
N ASP A 169 8.13 -19.07 19.10
CA ASP A 169 8.91 -19.86 20.08
C ASP A 169 9.92 -20.80 19.39
N ILE A 170 10.92 -20.21 18.73
CA ILE A 170 11.96 -20.92 17.99
C ILE A 170 13.33 -20.43 18.43
N TYR A 171 14.20 -21.34 18.86
CA TYR A 171 15.62 -21.02 19.07
C TYR A 171 16.32 -20.90 17.72
N LEU A 172 17.03 -19.79 17.52
CA LEU A 172 17.97 -19.63 16.43
C LEU A 172 19.35 -20.05 16.95
N ASP A 173 19.97 -21.01 16.29
CA ASP A 173 21.35 -21.38 16.57
C ASP A 173 22.24 -20.16 16.28
N GLU A 174 23.23 -19.90 17.14
CA GLU A 174 24.26 -18.91 16.85
C GLU A 174 25.11 -19.44 15.68
N ASP A 175 25.20 -18.66 14.59
CA ASP A 175 26.04 -18.95 13.42
C ASP A 175 27.55 -19.01 13.81
#